data_AF-A0A941KGT7-F1
#
_entry.id   AF-A0A941KGT7-F1
#
_cell.length_a   1.000
_cell.length_b   1.000
_cell.length_c   1.000
_cell.angle_alpha   90.00
_cell.angle_beta   90.00
_cell.angle_gamma   90.00
#
_symmetry.space_group_name_H-M   'P 1'
#
loop_
_entity.id
_entity.type
_entity.pdbx_description
1 polymer ?
#
loop_
_entity_poly.entity_id
_entity_poly.type
_entity_poly.pdbx_seq_one_letter_code
_entity_poly.pdbx_strand_id
1 'polypeptide(L)'
;MSSWNAARRWPTSHRSLRCLSSEEITHDPFEKTYKLLLVSSTGSSQLAALHDQLYEGAQRAERKDDIPYRPHMTVATNPDRAIIERLETSSLGGFPLLGTIRALEVVKLENGRLHHLRTTPFGKSG
;
A
#
# COMPACT_ATOMS: atom_id res chain seq x y z
N MET A 1 20.34 -15.52 -8.83
CA MET A 1 19.92 -15.41 -7.42
C MET A 1 20.61 -14.19 -6.82
N SER A 2 19.94 -13.05 -6.79
CA SER A 2 20.51 -11.81 -6.23
C SER A 2 20.24 -11.77 -4.72
N SER A 3 21.34 -11.70 -3.97
CA SER A 3 21.37 -11.60 -2.51
C SER A 3 20.65 -10.33 -2.04
N TRP A 4 19.54 -10.50 -1.33
CA TRP A 4 18.87 -9.42 -0.60
C TRP A 4 19.69 -9.11 0.65
N ASN A 5 20.34 -7.94 0.67
CA ASN A 5 21.20 -7.52 1.77
C ASN A 5 20.35 -7.27 3.03
N ALA A 6 20.34 -8.25 3.94
CA ALA A 6 19.43 -8.37 5.07
C ALA A 6 19.76 -7.48 6.28
N ALA A 7 20.48 -6.36 6.11
CA ALA A 7 21.12 -5.66 7.23
C ALA A 7 20.80 -4.17 7.38
N ARG A 8 19.67 -3.67 6.84
CA ARG A 8 19.23 -2.30 7.18
C ARG A 8 18.16 -2.33 8.27
N ARG A 9 18.59 -2.02 9.50
CA ARG A 9 17.69 -1.62 10.58
C ARG A 9 16.99 -0.34 10.15
N TRP A 10 15.66 -0.39 10.05
CA TRP A 10 14.85 0.77 9.74
C TRP A 10 14.86 1.73 10.94
N PRO A 11 15.00 3.05 10.74
CA PRO A 11 14.97 4.03 11.84
C PRO A 11 13.73 3.85 12.72
N THR A 12 13.93 3.99 14.03
CA THR A 12 12.96 3.75 15.10
C THR A 12 11.97 4.89 15.34
N SER A 13 12.08 6.01 14.63
CA SER A 13 11.28 7.20 14.91
C SER A 13 10.10 7.32 13.94
N HIS A 14 8.89 7.30 14.52
CA HIS A 14 7.57 7.64 13.95
C HIS A 14 6.87 6.58 13.10
N ARG A 15 6.05 5.74 13.74
CA ARG A 15 5.15 4.78 13.06
C ARG A 15 3.74 4.75 13.62
N SER A 16 3.12 5.89 13.78
CA SER A 16 1.64 5.95 13.75
C SER A 16 1.22 6.32 12.33
N LEU A 17 1.33 5.36 11.42
CA LEU A 17 0.84 5.50 10.05
C LEU A 17 -0.68 5.33 10.07
N ARG A 18 -1.38 6.46 10.05
CA ARG A 18 -2.84 6.63 9.94
C ARG A 18 -3.04 7.83 9.03
N CYS A 19 -3.95 7.86 8.06
CA CYS A 19 -5.31 7.37 8.07
C CYS A 19 -5.80 7.25 6.62
N LEU A 20 -6.43 6.12 6.26
CA LEU A 20 -7.30 6.11 5.08
C LEU A 20 -8.47 7.04 5.42
N SER A 21 -8.66 8.10 4.65
CA SER A 21 -9.49 9.24 5.05
C SER A 21 -10.69 9.46 4.14
N SER A 22 -10.66 8.87 2.94
CA SER A 22 -11.73 8.99 1.97
C SER A 22 -11.69 7.81 1.02
N GLU A 23 -12.75 7.69 0.24
CA GLU A 23 -12.87 6.74 -0.86
C GLU A 23 -12.78 7.44 -2.22
N GLU A 24 -12.36 6.71 -3.24
CA GLU A 24 -12.30 7.19 -4.61
C GLU A 24 -12.56 6.05 -5.59
N ILE A 25 -13.35 6.33 -6.62
CA ILE A 25 -13.51 5.42 -7.76
C ILE A 25 -12.58 5.89 -8.87
N THR A 26 -11.68 5.01 -9.30
CA THR A 26 -10.76 5.27 -10.41
C THR A 26 -10.93 4.24 -11.53
N HIS A 27 -10.56 4.62 -12.75
CA HIS A 27 -10.53 3.73 -13.90
C HIS A 27 -9.09 3.30 -14.17
N ASP A 28 -8.86 1.98 -14.22
CA ASP A 28 -7.59 1.39 -14.63
C ASP A 28 -7.63 1.10 -16.14
N PRO A 29 -6.93 1.89 -16.97
CA PRO A 29 -6.97 1.72 -18.42
C PRO A 29 -6.25 0.44 -18.90
N PHE A 30 -5.35 -0.13 -18.10
CA PHE A 30 -4.62 -1.34 -18.44
C PHE A 30 -5.47 -2.59 -18.21
N GLU A 31 -6.12 -2.65 -17.05
CA GLU A 31 -7.01 -3.76 -16.70
C GLU A 31 -8.42 -3.60 -17.27
N LYS A 32 -8.78 -2.41 -17.77
CA LYS A 32 -10.14 -2.05 -18.23
C LYS A 32 -11.19 -2.27 -17.14
N THR A 33 -10.86 -1.87 -15.91
CA THR A 33 -11.73 -2.02 -14.74
C THR A 33 -11.85 -0.71 -13.97
N TYR A 34 -12.90 -0.62 -13.16
CA TYR A 34 -13.07 0.41 -12.15
C TYR A 34 -12.69 -0.13 -10.79
N LYS A 35 -11.95 0.66 -10.01
CA LYS A 35 -11.44 0.30 -8.68
C LYS A 35 -12.01 1.26 -7.65
N LEU A 36 -12.52 0.71 -6.55
CA LEU A 36 -12.82 1.48 -5.34
C LEU A 36 -11.61 1.45 -4.44
N LEU A 37 -11.08 2.63 -4.15
CA LEU A 37 -9.87 2.83 -3.38
C LEU A 37 -10.22 3.51 -2.06
N LEU A 38 -9.60 3.06 -0.98
CA LEU A 38 -9.44 3.85 0.23
C LEU A 38 -8.11 4.58 0.15
N VAL A 39 -8.11 5.91 0.30
CA VAL A 39 -6.92 6.73 0.04
C VAL A 39 -6.43 7.40 1.32
N SER A 40 -5.11 7.49 1.49
CA SER A 40 -4.49 8.09 2.66
C SER A 40 -4.24 9.58 2.45
N SER A 41 -4.69 10.43 3.38
CA SER A 41 -4.29 11.85 3.45
C SER A 41 -3.27 12.06 4.58
N THR A 42 -3.69 11.88 5.83
CA THR A 42 -2.80 11.81 6.99
C THR A 42 -1.90 10.57 6.85
N GLY A 43 -0.61 10.67 7.22
CA GLY A 43 0.33 9.54 7.15
C GLY A 43 0.86 9.21 5.75
N SER A 44 0.36 9.89 4.71
CA SER A 44 0.69 9.61 3.31
C SER A 44 2.16 9.87 2.99
N SER A 45 2.75 10.95 3.53
CA SER A 45 4.15 11.28 3.29
C SER A 45 5.12 10.24 3.86
N GLN A 46 4.82 9.70 5.04
CA GLN A 46 5.63 8.63 5.63
C GLN A 46 5.49 7.31 4.86
N LEU A 47 4.31 7.00 4.32
CA LEU A 47 4.12 5.86 3.42
C LEU A 47 4.84 6.06 2.08
N ALA A 48 4.86 7.27 1.54
CA ALA A 48 5.62 7.61 0.34
C ALA A 48 7.13 7.51 0.57
N ALA A 49 7.63 7.99 1.71
CA ALA A 49 9.03 7.83 2.09
C ALA A 49 9.42 6.35 2.25
N LEU A 50 8.54 5.55 2.88
CA LEU A 50 8.71 4.10 2.98
C LEU A 50 8.75 3.43 1.59
N HIS A 51 7.85 3.82 0.69
CA HIS A 51 7.84 3.36 -0.70
C HIS A 51 9.16 3.68 -1.40
N ASP A 52 9.63 4.93 -1.31
CA ASP A 52 10.87 5.34 -1.97
C ASP A 52 12.10 4.57 -1.46
N GLN A 53 12.14 4.28 -0.15
CA GLN A 53 13.19 3.47 0.46
C GLN A 53 13.23 2.03 -0.06
N LEU A 54 12.09 1.46 -0.52
CA LEU A 54 12.06 0.12 -1.12
C LEU A 54 12.81 0.04 -2.45
N TYR A 55 13.01 1.18 -3.13
CA TYR A 55 13.72 1.27 -4.40
C TYR A 55 15.16 1.73 -4.26
N GLU A 56 15.72 1.81 -3.05
CA GLU A 56 17.14 2.07 -2.88
C GLU A 56 17.98 0.83 -3.28
N GLY A 57 19.17 1.06 -3.86
CA GLY A 57 20.10 -0.02 -4.19
C GLY A 57 19.66 -0.86 -5.39
N ALA A 58 19.62 -2.19 -5.23
CA ALA A 58 19.42 -3.13 -6.34
C ALA A 58 18.04 -2.99 -7.01
N GLN A 59 17.05 -2.45 -6.29
CA GLN A 59 15.69 -2.27 -6.75
C GLN A 59 15.49 -0.94 -7.50
N ARG A 60 16.51 -0.05 -7.57
CA ARG A 60 16.36 1.29 -8.13
C ARG A 60 15.87 1.32 -9.58
N ALA A 61 16.27 0.31 -10.36
CA ALA A 61 15.87 0.17 -11.76
C ALA A 61 14.36 -0.11 -11.92
N GLU A 62 13.68 -0.62 -10.88
CA GLU A 62 12.24 -0.93 -10.92
C GLU A 62 11.36 0.29 -10.59
N ARG A 63 11.95 1.42 -10.15
CA ARG A 63 11.20 2.62 -9.78
C ARG A 63 10.77 3.39 -11.02
N LYS A 64 9.47 3.64 -11.14
CA LYS A 64 8.88 4.52 -12.16
C LYS A 64 8.78 5.94 -11.62
N ASP A 65 9.75 6.78 -11.94
CA ASP A 65 9.84 8.15 -11.40
C ASP A 65 8.76 9.11 -11.98
N ASP A 66 8.09 8.72 -13.08
CA ASP A 66 7.03 9.48 -13.76
C ASP A 66 5.62 9.24 -13.16
N ILE A 67 5.48 8.24 -12.29
CA ILE A 67 4.20 7.90 -11.66
C ILE A 67 4.28 8.20 -10.16
N PRO A 68 3.57 9.23 -9.66
CA PRO A 68 3.60 9.56 -8.24
C PRO A 68 2.98 8.43 -7.43
N TYR A 69 3.68 7.98 -6.38
CA TYR A 69 3.13 6.99 -5.47
C TYR A 69 2.06 7.62 -4.59
N ARG A 70 0.83 7.12 -4.72
CA ARG A 70 -0.30 7.50 -3.88
C ARG A 70 -0.75 6.31 -3.04
N PRO A 71 -0.46 6.29 -1.73
CA PRO A 71 -0.82 5.17 -0.88
C PRO A 71 -2.34 5.00 -0.79
N HIS A 72 -2.80 3.80 -1.12
CA HIS A 72 -4.21 3.42 -1.11
C HIS A 72 -4.38 1.93 -0.79
N MET A 73 -5.62 1.54 -0.48
CA MET A 73 -6.06 0.16 -0.41
C MET A 73 -7.19 -0.04 -1.41
N THR A 74 -7.01 -0.93 -2.39
CA THR A 74 -8.10 -1.36 -3.26
C THR A 74 -9.04 -2.25 -2.47
N VAL A 75 -10.33 -1.87 -2.39
CA VAL A 75 -11.35 -2.65 -1.69
C VAL A 75 -12.33 -3.35 -2.63
N ALA A 76 -12.44 -2.88 -3.88
CA ALA A 76 -13.21 -3.55 -4.92
C ALA A 76 -12.65 -3.26 -6.32
N THR A 77 -12.91 -4.18 -7.24
CA THR A 77 -12.56 -4.04 -8.67
C THR A 77 -13.66 -4.69 -9.51
N ASN A 78 -14.14 -3.98 -10.53
CA ASN A 78 -15.17 -4.49 -11.43
C ASN A 78 -15.11 -3.77 -12.80
N PRO A 79 -15.36 -4.45 -13.93
CA PRO A 79 -15.46 -3.79 -15.23
C PRO A 79 -16.65 -2.82 -15.35
N ASP A 80 -17.72 -3.01 -14.57
CA ASP A 80 -18.89 -2.13 -14.54
C ASP A 80 -18.80 -1.12 -13.39
N ARG A 81 -18.68 0.16 -13.74
CA ARG A 81 -18.64 1.29 -12.79
C ARG A 81 -19.88 1.34 -11.90
N ALA A 82 -21.06 1.02 -12.44
CA ALA A 82 -22.31 1.08 -11.68
C ALA A 82 -22.39 0.00 -10.59
N ILE A 83 -21.65 -1.11 -10.71
CA ILE A 83 -21.49 -2.07 -9.61
C ILE A 83 -20.65 -1.46 -8.49
N ILE A 84 -19.55 -0.79 -8.83
CA ILE A 84 -18.68 -0.14 -7.84
C ILE A 84 -19.41 0.99 -7.10
N GLU A 85 -20.16 1.83 -7.80
CA GLU A 85 -20.91 2.95 -7.20
C GLU A 85 -22.01 2.53 -6.22
N ARG A 86 -22.47 1.28 -6.28
CA ARG A 86 -23.46 0.72 -5.36
C ARG A 86 -22.84 0.09 -4.10
N LEU A 87 -21.51 0.03 -4.00
CA LEU A 87 -20.84 -0.55 -2.84
C LEU A 87 -20.80 0.45 -1.69
N GLU A 88 -21.36 0.04 -0.56
CA GLU A 88 -21.32 0.78 0.70
C GLU A 88 -20.06 0.42 1.48
N THR A 89 -19.12 1.34 1.62
CA THR A 89 -17.88 1.14 2.39
C THR A 89 -18.06 1.32 3.90
N SER A 90 -19.25 1.75 4.35
CA SER A 90 -19.59 1.95 5.76
C SER A 90 -19.35 0.71 6.64
N SER A 91 -19.46 -0.49 6.06
CA SER A 91 -19.13 -1.76 6.72
C SER A 91 -17.65 -1.93 7.08
N LEU A 92 -16.75 -1.19 6.42
CA LEU A 92 -15.31 -1.16 6.71
C LEU A 92 -14.98 -0.27 7.91
N GLY A 93 -15.95 0.49 8.42
CA GLY A 93 -15.82 1.45 9.50
C GLY A 93 -16.04 2.89 9.04
N GLY A 94 -16.17 3.80 10.00
CA GLY A 94 -16.25 5.23 9.70
C GLY A 94 -14.87 5.82 9.40
N PHE A 95 -14.81 6.73 8.42
CA PHE A 95 -13.60 7.50 8.22
C PHE A 95 -13.39 8.51 9.37
N PRO A 96 -12.12 8.72 9.76
CA PRO A 96 -10.93 8.20 9.12
C PRO A 96 -10.51 6.83 9.73
N LEU A 97 -10.07 5.87 8.91
CA LEU A 97 -9.67 4.53 9.38
C LEU A 97 -8.26 4.55 9.99
N LEU A 98 -8.20 4.43 11.31
CA LEU A 98 -6.99 4.57 12.13
C LEU A 98 -6.28 3.21 12.33
N GLY A 99 -5.03 3.09 11.86
CA GLY A 99 -4.22 1.87 12.00
C GLY A 99 -2.83 2.07 12.60
N THR A 100 -2.03 1.01 12.68
CA THR A 100 -0.60 1.11 12.95
C THR A 100 0.11 0.04 12.16
N ILE A 101 1.00 0.43 11.26
CA ILE A 101 1.79 -0.53 10.50
C ILE A 101 2.99 -0.93 11.35
N ARG A 102 3.08 -2.22 11.67
CA ARG A 102 4.10 -2.79 12.56
C ARG A 102 5.20 -3.55 11.82
N ALA A 103 4.97 -3.90 10.56
CA ALA A 103 5.90 -4.66 9.76
C ALA A 103 5.64 -4.46 8.26
N LEU A 104 6.63 -4.78 7.45
CA LEU A 104 6.45 -5.08 6.02
C LEU A 104 6.40 -6.58 5.82
N GLU A 105 5.50 -7.03 4.96
CA GLU A 105 5.46 -8.42 4.51
C GLU A 105 5.86 -8.49 3.04
N VAL A 106 6.85 -9.34 2.75
CA VAL A 106 7.21 -9.72 1.40
C VAL A 106 6.36 -10.93 1.03
N VAL A 107 5.62 -10.79 -0.06
CA VAL A 107 4.68 -11.81 -0.55
C VAL A 107 4.98 -12.13 -2.01
N LYS A 108 4.68 -13.36 -2.43
CA LYS A 108 4.63 -13.79 -3.82
C LYS A 108 3.16 -13.87 -4.25
N LEU A 109 2.80 -13.23 -5.36
CA LEU A 109 1.50 -13.42 -6.00
C LEU A 109 1.59 -14.55 -7.02
N GLU A 110 0.84 -15.63 -6.81
CA GLU A 110 0.81 -16.79 -7.71
C GLU A 110 -0.62 -17.31 -7.82
N ASN A 111 -1.12 -17.51 -9.04
CA ASN A 111 -2.48 -17.99 -9.30
C ASN A 111 -3.57 -17.20 -8.54
N GLY A 112 -3.42 -15.87 -8.47
CA GLY A 112 -4.37 -14.99 -7.77
C GLY A 112 -4.31 -15.06 -6.24
N ARG A 113 -3.31 -15.72 -5.66
CA ARG A 113 -3.14 -15.87 -4.21
C ARG A 113 -1.84 -15.27 -3.74
N LEU A 114 -1.88 -14.61 -2.59
CA LEU A 114 -0.69 -14.13 -1.91
C LEU A 114 -0.09 -15.24 -1.05
N HIS A 115 1.19 -15.52 -1.27
CA HIS A 115 2.01 -16.44 -0.49
C HIS A 115 3.02 -15.64 0.31
N HIS A 116 2.95 -15.72 1.63
CA HIS A 116 3.92 -15.07 2.50
C HIS A 116 5.31 -15.66 2.30
N LEU A 117 6.33 -14.79 2.20
CA LEU A 117 7.73 -15.20 2.10
C LEU A 117 8.52 -14.77 3.35
N ARG A 118 8.30 -13.53 3.82
CA ARG A 118 9.06 -12.96 4.93
C ARG A 118 8.35 -11.77 5.56
N THR A 119 8.44 -11.66 6.88
CA THR A 119 8.07 -10.45 7.62
C THR A 119 9.32 -9.69 8.05
N THR A 120 9.33 -8.37 7.87
CA THR A 120 10.34 -7.45 8.38
C THR A 120 9.65 -6.53 9.39
N PRO A 121 9.77 -6.79 10.71
CA PRO A 121 9.16 -5.95 11.71
C PRO A 121 9.82 -4.57 11.70
N PHE A 122 9.01 -3.55 11.91
CA PHE A 122 9.52 -2.24 12.22
C PHE A 122 9.98 -2.20 13.69
N GLY A 123 11.12 -1.56 13.95
CA GLY A 123 11.66 -1.45 15.31
C GLY A 123 10.65 -0.80 16.26
N LYS A 124 10.65 -1.23 17.53
CA LYS A 124 9.88 -0.56 18.58
C LYS A 124 10.38 0.89 18.71
N SER A 125 9.45 1.83 18.74
CA SER A 125 9.69 3.15 19.32
C SER A 125 9.94 2.94 20.82
N GLY A 126 11.16 3.21 21.27
CA GLY A 126 11.47 3.34 22.69
C GLY A 126 10.84 4.59 23.28
#